data_AF-A0A090MJ65-F1
#
_entry.id   AF-A0A090MJ65-F1
#
_cell.length_a   1.000
_cell.length_b   1.000
_cell.length_c   1.000
_cell.angle_alpha   90.00
_cell.angle_beta   90.00
_cell.angle_gamma   90.00
#
_symmetry.space_group_name_H-M   'P 1'
#
loop_
_entity.id
_entity.type
_entity.pdbx_description
1 polymer ?
#
loop_
_entity_poly.entity_id
_entity_poly.type
_entity_poly.pdbx_seq_one_letter_code
_entity_poly.pdbx_strand_id
1 'polypeptide(L)' 'MMQAFRAGTPYAGEDLFMADGESFTARCSRDAQTPGMCLSERRIGDADLNFRFPRAWLAHWRDVADAMDKLADQLQGPGK' A
#
# COMPACT_ATOMS: atom_id res chain seq x y z
N MET A 1 9.79 -1.03 8.39
CA MET A 1 9.29 -1.98 9.42
C MET A 1 8.02 -2.76 9.01
N MET A 2 7.87 -4.01 9.45
CA MET A 2 6.63 -4.81 9.35
C MET A 2 6.01 -5.02 10.74
N GLN A 3 4.71 -4.77 10.89
CA GLN A 3 3.99 -4.94 12.16
C GLN A 3 2.70 -5.73 11.98
N ALA A 4 2.57 -6.83 12.72
CA ALA A 4 1.35 -7.64 12.72
C ALA A 4 0.18 -6.95 13.42
N PHE A 5 -1.03 -7.08 12.87
CA PHE A 5 -2.25 -6.71 13.60
C PHE A 5 -2.58 -7.74 14.69
N ARG A 6 -3.23 -7.27 15.76
CA ARG A 6 -3.59 -8.09 16.92
C ARG A 6 -4.65 -9.14 16.54
N ALA A 7 -4.47 -10.35 17.06
CA ALA A 7 -5.47 -11.41 16.95
C ALA A 7 -6.82 -11.00 17.60
N GLY A 8 -7.93 -11.52 17.07
CA GLY A 8 -9.28 -11.19 17.54
C GLY A 8 -9.81 -9.81 17.10
N THR A 9 -9.07 -9.09 16.25
CA THR A 9 -9.55 -7.86 15.60
C THR A 9 -10.02 -8.16 14.17
N PRO A 10 -10.81 -7.25 13.54
CA PRO A 10 -11.18 -7.40 12.13
C PRO A 10 -10.00 -7.48 11.15
N TYR A 11 -8.82 -6.98 11.55
CA TYR A 11 -7.59 -7.01 10.76
C TYR A 11 -6.66 -8.17 11.14
N ALA A 12 -7.14 -9.13 11.94
CA ALA A 12 -6.35 -10.30 12.30
C ALA A 12 -5.94 -11.08 11.04
N GLY A 13 -4.66 -11.43 10.95
CA GLY A 13 -4.11 -12.07 9.75
C GLY A 13 -3.55 -11.09 8.71
N GLU A 14 -3.56 -9.79 9.00
CA GLU A 14 -2.91 -8.76 8.20
C GLU A 14 -1.67 -8.21 8.91
N ASP A 15 -0.82 -7.54 8.13
CA ASP A 15 0.35 -6.82 8.59
C ASP A 15 0.34 -5.38 8.05
N LEU A 16 0.83 -4.44 8.84
CA LEU A 16 1.14 -3.08 8.41
C LEU A 16 2.62 -3.00 8.05
N PHE A 17 2.89 -2.71 6.78
CA PHE A 17 4.21 -2.32 6.31
C PHE A 17 4.35 -0.80 6.36
N MET A 18 5.46 -0.33 6.93
CA MET A 18 5.86 1.07 6.96
C MET A 18 7.27 1.16 6.40
N ALA A 19 7.49 1.96 5.37
CA ALA A 19 8.85 2.25 4.91
C ALA A 19 9.51 3.21 5.90
N ASP A 20 10.68 2.85 6.42
CA ASP A 20 11.34 3.67 7.44
C ASP A 20 11.87 4.96 6.79
N GLY A 21 11.43 6.11 7.29
CA GLY A 21 11.84 7.43 6.77
C GLY A 21 11.20 7.85 5.44
N GLU A 22 10.40 7.00 4.79
CA GLU A 22 9.69 7.31 3.55
C GLU A 22 8.18 7.29 3.78
N SER A 23 7.44 8.16 3.09
CA SER A 23 5.97 8.21 3.18
C SER A 23 5.33 7.08 2.38
N PHE A 24 5.64 5.82 2.68
CA PHE A 24 5.00 4.65 2.09
C PHE A 24 4.51 3.70 3.19
N THR A 25 3.21 3.42 3.17
CA THR A 25 2.55 2.51 4.11
C THR A 25 1.59 1.62 3.37
N ALA A 26 1.59 0.33 3.68
CA ALA A 26 0.66 -0.61 3.08
C ALA A 26 0.13 -1.58 4.13
N ARG A 27 -1.19 -1.82 4.12
CA ARG A 27 -1.82 -2.89 4.88
C ARG A 27 -1.92 -4.13 4.00
N CYS A 28 -1.40 -5.25 4.46
CA CYS A 28 -1.25 -6.46 3.65
C CYS A 28 -1.84 -7.67 4.34
N SER A 29 -2.76 -8.38 3.67
CA SER A 29 -3.17 -9.70 4.11
C SER A 29 -2.03 -10.70 3.98
N ARG A 30 -1.99 -11.72 4.86
CA ARG A 30 -1.04 -12.82 4.73
C ARG A 30 -1.50 -13.83 3.69
N ASP A 31 -0.55 -14.58 3.15
CA ASP A 31 -0.85 -15.70 2.27
C ASP A 31 -1.69 -16.74 3.02
N ALA A 32 -2.70 -17.25 2.32
CA ALA A 32 -3.57 -18.32 2.81
C ALA A 32 -3.93 -19.23 1.61
N GLN A 33 -5.22 -19.50 1.40
CA GLN A 33 -5.67 -20.19 0.19
C GLN A 33 -5.46 -19.36 -1.10
N THR A 34 -5.26 -18.05 -0.95
CA THR A 34 -4.92 -17.13 -2.03
C THR A 34 -3.66 -16.34 -1.67
N PRO A 35 -2.90 -15.84 -2.66
CA PRO A 35 -1.82 -14.90 -2.41
C PRO A 35 -2.31 -13.68 -1.61
N GLY A 36 -1.49 -13.22 -0.67
CA GLY A 36 -1.72 -12.03 0.10
C GLY A 36 -1.73 -10.78 -0.78
N MET A 37 -2.51 -9.79 -0.39
CA MET A 37 -2.69 -8.54 -1.12
C MET A 37 -2.41 -7.38 -0.19
N CYS A 38 -1.77 -6.35 -0.73
CA CYS A 38 -1.54 -5.10 -0.05
C CYS A 38 -2.50 -4.02 -0.56
N LEU A 39 -2.85 -3.10 0.34
CA LEU A 39 -3.57 -1.88 0.09
C LEU A 39 -2.71 -0.70 0.56
N SER A 40 -2.46 0.25 -0.33
CA SER A 40 -1.84 1.54 -0.02
C SER A 40 -2.81 2.65 -0.41
N GLU A 41 -3.03 3.60 0.51
CA GLU A 41 -3.89 4.76 0.29
C GLU A 41 -3.02 6.00 0.08
N ARG A 42 -3.36 6.79 -0.96
CA ARG A 42 -2.74 8.09 -1.26
C ARG A 42 -3.84 9.12 -1.40
N ARG A 43 -3.63 10.31 -0.84
CA ARG A 43 -4.52 11.46 -1.08
C ARG A 43 -3.82 12.47 -1.97
N ILE A 44 -4.51 12.91 -3.02
CA ILE A 44 -4.09 13.99 -3.91
C ILE A 44 -5.18 15.06 -3.98
N GLY A 45 -4.91 16.25 -3.44
CA GLY A 45 -5.95 17.26 -3.23
C GLY A 45 -7.11 16.67 -2.42
N ASP A 46 -8.31 16.67 -3.00
CA ASP A 46 -9.53 16.13 -2.39
C ASP A 46 -9.87 14.69 -2.85
N ALA A 47 -8.97 14.01 -3.59
CA ALA A 47 -9.21 12.66 -4.08
C ALA A 47 -8.39 11.60 -3.33
N ASP A 48 -9.03 10.48 -3.01
CA ASP A 48 -8.42 9.29 -2.41
C ASP A 48 -8.17 8.21 -3.45
N LEU A 49 -6.91 7.82 -3.57
CA LEU A 49 -6.47 6.73 -4.43
C LEU A 49 -6.17 5.50 -3.57
N ASN A 50 -6.84 4.41 -3.90
CA ASN A 50 -6.65 3.11 -3.28
C ASN A 50 -5.90 2.19 -4.24
N PHE A 51 -4.65 1.86 -3.92
CA PHE A 51 -3.82 0.97 -4.73
C PHE A 51 -3.79 -0.42 -4.13
N ARG A 52 -4.22 -1.42 -4.91
CA ARG A 52 -4.16 -2.84 -4.52
C ARG A 52 -3.12 -3.58 -5.36
N PHE A 53 -2.23 -4.30 -4.71
CA PHE A 53 -1.14 -5.02 -5.38
C PHE A 53 -0.75 -6.29 -4.61
N PRO A 54 -0.10 -7.29 -5.25
CA PRO A 54 0.33 -8.51 -4.60
C PRO A 54 1.33 -8.25 -3.47
N ARG A 55 1.19 -8.94 -2.32
CA ARG A 55 2.11 -8.82 -1.18
C ARG A 55 3.57 -9.07 -1.54
N ALA A 56 3.81 -9.97 -2.50
CA ALA A 56 5.15 -10.28 -2.99
C ALA A 56 5.91 -9.05 -3.52
N TRP A 57 5.21 -8.02 -4.00
CA TRP A 57 5.85 -6.80 -4.50
C TRP A 57 6.44 -5.92 -3.40
N LEU A 58 6.18 -6.20 -2.11
CA LEU A 58 6.87 -5.51 -1.02
C LEU A 58 8.40 -5.68 -1.06
N ALA A 59 8.91 -6.73 -1.70
CA ALA A 59 10.35 -6.88 -1.94
C ALA A 59 10.94 -5.73 -2.76
N HIS A 60 10.10 -5.09 -3.58
CA HIS A 60 10.43 -3.98 -4.48
C HIS A 60 9.55 -2.76 -4.19
N TRP A 61 9.23 -2.52 -2.92
CA TRP A 61 8.23 -1.53 -2.52
C TRP A 61 8.54 -0.10 -3.03
N ARG A 62 9.81 0.25 -3.25
CA ARG A 62 10.20 1.55 -3.83
C ARG A 62 9.70 1.70 -5.26
N ASP A 63 9.87 0.68 -6.08
CA ASP A 63 9.38 0.69 -7.47
C ASP A 63 7.85 0.79 -7.50
N VAL A 64 7.18 0.14 -6.54
CA VAL A 64 5.73 0.23 -6.36
C VAL A 64 5.31 1.65 -5.96
N ALA A 65 6.01 2.26 -5.00
CA ALA A 65 5.74 3.62 -4.55
C ALA A 65 5.93 4.63 -5.70
N ASP A 66 7.05 4.55 -6.43
CA ASP A 66 7.33 5.40 -7.59
C ASP A 66 6.26 5.27 -8.68
N ALA A 67 5.75 4.06 -8.91
CA ALA A 67 4.68 3.83 -9.87
C ALA A 67 3.35 4.43 -9.38
N MET A 68 3.02 4.31 -8.09
CA MET A 68 1.83 4.93 -7.50
C MET A 68 1.87 6.46 -7.63
N ASP A 69 3.02 7.07 -7.34
CA ASP A 69 3.19 8.52 -7.39
C ASP A 69 3.06 9.02 -8.84
N LYS A 70 3.67 8.34 -9.81
CA LYS A 70 3.49 8.64 -11.26
C LYS A 70 2.03 8.54 -11.70
N LEU A 71 1.30 7.51 -11.26
CA LEU A 71 -0.13 7.36 -11.57
C LEU A 71 -0.97 8.46 -10.92
N ALA A 72 -0.65 8.82 -9.68
CA ALA A 72 -1.33 9.88 -8.95
C ALA A 72 -1.12 11.25 -9.62
N ASP A 73 0.10 11.56 -10.07
CA ASP A 73 0.41 12.80 -10.80
C ASP A 73 -0.35 12.88 -12.13
N GLN A 74 -0.43 11.77 -12.89
CA GLN A 74 -1.18 11.73 -14.14
C GLN A 74 -2.69 11.93 -13.95
N LEU A 75 -3.25 11.49 -12.83
CA LEU A 75 -4.68 11.65 -12.53
C LEU A 75 -5.08 13.09 -12.23
N GLN A 76 -4.14 13.96 -11.83
CA GLN A 76 -4.41 15.39 -11.65
C GLN A 76 -4.62 16.14 -12.98
N GLY A 77 -4.31 15.49 -14.12
CA GLY A 77 -4.34 16.09 -15.46
C GLY A 77 -3.10 16.95 -15.74
N PRO A 78 -2.92 17.45 -16.98
CA PRO A 78 -1.87 18.43 -17.25
C PRO A 78 -2.08 19.60 -16.30
N GLY A 79 -1.08 19.85 -15.44
CA GLY A 79 -1.16 20.78 -14.33
C GLY A 79 -1.78 22.12 -14.73
N LYS A 80 -2.47 22.74 -13.78
CA LYS A 80 -2.61 24.20 -13.84
C LYS A 80 -1.23 24.85 -13.83
#